data_AF-A0A2V8DI21-F1
#
_entry.id   AF-A0A2V8DI21-F1
#
_cell.length_a   1.000
_cell.length_b   1.000
_cell.length_c   1.000
_cell.angle_alpha   90.00
_cell.angle_beta   90.00
_cell.angle_gamma   90.00
#
_symmetry.space_group_name_H-M   'P 1'
#
loop_
_entity.id
_entity.type
_entity.pdbx_description
1 polymer ?
#
loop_
_entity_poly.entity_id
_entity_poly.type
_entity_poly.pdbx_seq_one_letter_code
_entity_poly.pdbx_strand_id
1 'polypeptide(L)'
;MSHLLQVLLLLSLVIAAAKLGGAAANRLGQPAVSGEILIGLILGPTLLNVLGWPVFRESAAGGLDSHGPLLGLVQDLADVGVILLMFVA
;
A
#
# COMPACT_ATOMS: atom_id res chain seq x y z
N MET A 1 -9.27 8.16 14.12
CA MET A 1 -10.33 7.76 13.15
C MET A 1 -10.74 6.31 13.39
N SER A 2 -11.89 5.82 12.91
CA SER A 2 -12.19 4.38 13.04
C SER A 2 -11.22 3.54 12.20
N HIS A 3 -10.85 2.35 12.68
CA HIS A 3 -9.89 1.47 12.00
C HIS A 3 -10.32 1.15 10.56
N LEU A 4 -11.60 0.82 10.37
CA LEU A 4 -12.16 0.56 9.03
C LEU A 4 -12.00 1.75 8.08
N LEU A 5 -12.19 2.98 8.56
CA LEU A 5 -12.03 4.18 7.73
C LEU A 5 -10.56 4.36 7.31
N GLN A 6 -9.61 4.11 8.22
CA GLN A 6 -8.18 4.15 7.88
C GLN A 6 -7.81 3.11 6.82
N VAL A 7 -8.31 1.88 6.96
CA VAL A 7 -8.09 0.81 5.97
C VAL A 7 -8.64 1.21 4.60
N LEU A 8 -9.89 1.67 4.54
CA LEU A 8 -10.51 2.10 3.27
C LEU A 8 -9.76 3.27 2.64
N LEU A 9 -9.34 4.24 3.44
CA LEU A 9 -8.60 5.40 2.97
C LEU A 9 -7.22 4.99 2.43
N LEU A 10 -6.49 4.16 3.16
CA LEU A 10 -5.19 3.64 2.74
C LEU A 10 -5.31 2.83 1.45
N LEU A 11 -6.26 1.89 1.39
CA LEU A 11 -6.44 1.03 0.22
C LEU A 11 -6.88 1.84 -1.00
N SER A 12 -7.78 2.80 -0.83
CA SER A 12 -8.18 3.72 -1.89
C SER A 12 -7.00 4.52 -2.42
N LEU A 13 -6.17 5.07 -1.53
CA LEU A 13 -4.95 5.81 -1.88
C LEU A 13 -3.97 4.93 -2.66
N VAL A 14 -3.65 3.74 -2.15
CA VAL A 14 -2.68 2.82 -2.76
C VAL A 14 -3.16 2.36 -4.14
N ILE A 15 -4.43 1.94 -4.26
CA ILE A 15 -4.98 1.49 -5.55
C ILE A 15 -5.03 2.65 -6.55
N ALA A 16 -5.49 3.83 -6.13
CA ALA A 16 -5.56 4.99 -7.02
C ALA A 16 -4.17 5.38 -7.53
N ALA A 17 -3.18 5.47 -6.63
CA ALA A 17 -1.81 5.80 -6.99
C ALA A 17 -1.19 4.72 -7.89
N ALA A 18 -1.37 3.43 -7.58
CA ALA A 18 -0.85 2.33 -8.38
C ALA A 18 -1.43 2.34 -9.80
N LYS A 19 -2.74 2.54 -9.95
CA LYS A 19 -3.38 2.68 -11.28
C LYS A 19 -2.84 3.88 -12.06
N LEU A 20 -2.59 5.01 -11.40
CA LEU A 20 -1.99 6.17 -12.05
C LEU A 20 -0.56 5.88 -12.49
N GLY A 21 0.24 5.22 -11.66
CA GLY A 21 1.60 4.80 -11.98
C GLY A 21 1.66 3.81 -13.13
N GLY A 22 0.83 2.75 -13.09
CA GLY A 22 0.73 1.77 -14.16
C GLY A 22 0.24 2.37 -15.48
N ALA A 23 -0.77 3.26 -15.43
CA ALA A 23 -1.23 3.99 -16.60
C ALA A 23 -0.14 4.91 -17.18
N ALA A 24 0.62 5.61 -16.32
CA ALA A 24 1.75 6.42 -16.77
C ALA A 24 2.83 5.55 -17.43
N ALA A 25 3.26 4.46 -16.79
CA ALA A 25 4.25 3.54 -17.34
C ALA A 25 3.81 2.98 -18.71
N ASN A 26 2.55 2.58 -18.83
CA ASN A 26 2.00 2.08 -20.10
C ASN A 26 2.01 3.16 -21.19
N ARG A 27 1.72 4.43 -20.86
CA ARG A 27 1.81 5.56 -21.81
C ARG A 27 3.25 5.85 -22.24
N LEU A 28 4.23 5.52 -21.41
CA LEU A 28 5.65 5.62 -21.72
C LEU A 28 6.20 4.37 -22.45
N GLY A 29 5.37 3.36 -22.74
CA GLY A 29 5.78 2.12 -23.39
C GLY A 29 6.47 1.11 -22.46
N GLN A 30 6.39 1.30 -21.15
CA GLN A 30 6.88 0.35 -20.14
C GLN A 30 5.76 -0.58 -19.66
N PRO A 31 6.08 -1.79 -19.17
CA PRO A 31 5.11 -2.64 -18.50
C PRO A 31 4.44 -1.90 -17.33
N ALA A 32 3.12 -2.03 -17.20
CA ALA A 32 2.36 -1.37 -16.12
C ALA A 32 2.91 -1.68 -14.73
N VAL A 33 3.35 -2.94 -14.52
CA VAL A 33 3.93 -3.44 -13.27
C VAL A 33 5.13 -2.61 -12.81
N SER A 34 5.96 -2.11 -13.74
CA SER A 34 7.11 -1.26 -13.40
C SER A 34 6.68 0.06 -12.76
N GLY A 35 5.59 0.66 -13.25
CA GLY A 35 5.00 1.88 -12.67
C GLY A 35 4.34 1.63 -11.32
N GLU A 36 3.67 0.49 -11.15
CA GLU A 36 3.01 0.09 -9.91
C GLU A 36 4.03 -0.15 -8.79
N ILE A 37 5.13 -0.87 -9.07
CA ILE A 37 6.22 -1.09 -8.11
C ILE A 37 6.88 0.24 -7.71
N LEU A 38 7.10 1.14 -8.67
CA LEU A 38 7.66 2.46 -8.39
C LEU A 38 6.77 3.28 -7.45
N ILE A 39 5.45 3.27 -7.68
CA ILE A 39 4.50 3.90 -6.76
C ILE A 39 4.56 3.25 -5.37
N GLY A 40 4.64 1.92 -5.29
CA GLY A 40 4.81 1.22 -4.02
C GLY A 40 6.05 1.68 -3.26
N LEU A 41 7.18 1.88 -3.96
CA LEU A 41 8.41 2.41 -3.38
C LEU A 41 8.26 3.88 -2.92
N ILE A 42 7.56 4.70 -3.70
CA ILE A 42 7.29 6.11 -3.37
C ILE A 42 6.41 6.23 -2.12
N LEU A 43 5.31 5.50 -2.07
CA LEU A 43 4.38 5.51 -0.93
C LEU A 43 4.96 4.83 0.31
N GLY A 44 5.85 3.86 0.10
CA GLY A 44 6.55 3.12 1.14
C GLY A 44 7.49 3.99 1.98
N PRO A 45 8.15 3.38 2.99
CA PRO A 45 9.02 4.09 3.93
C PRO A 45 10.25 4.72 3.25
N THR A 46 10.62 4.27 2.05
CA THR A 46 11.79 4.75 1.32
C THR A 46 11.70 6.22 0.92
N LEU A 47 10.50 6.73 0.65
CA LEU A 47 10.30 8.12 0.22
C LEU A 47 9.28 8.86 1.06
N LEU A 48 7.99 8.50 0.99
CA LEU A 48 6.93 9.26 1.67
C LEU A 48 6.58 8.74 3.05
N ASN A 49 6.83 7.45 3.31
CA ASN A 49 6.47 6.76 4.55
C ASN A 49 5.00 7.00 4.94
N VAL A 50 4.08 6.72 4.02
CA VAL A 50 2.65 7.05 4.18
C VAL A 50 2.05 6.41 5.43
N LEU A 51 2.39 5.15 5.73
CA LEU A 51 1.95 4.47 6.96
C LEU A 51 2.46 5.14 8.24
N GLY A 52 3.51 5.97 8.14
CA GLY A 52 4.00 6.82 9.22
C GLY A 52 3.27 8.16 9.35
N TRP A 53 2.25 8.47 8.55
CA TRP A 53 1.57 9.76 8.69
C TRP A 53 0.63 9.76 9.92
N PRO A 54 0.38 10.93 10.55
CA PRO A 54 -0.44 11.02 11.77
C PRO A 54 -1.85 10.43 11.59
N VAL A 55 -2.42 10.55 10.39
CA VAL A 55 -3.74 9.98 10.03
C VAL A 55 -3.80 8.45 10.15
N PHE A 56 -2.66 7.76 9.98
CA PHE A 56 -2.55 6.29 10.07
C PHE A 56 -1.88 5.80 11.36
N ARG A 57 -1.15 6.66 12.09
CA ARG A 57 -0.48 6.30 13.36
C ARG A 57 -1.40 6.20 14.58
N GLU A 58 -2.52 6.92 14.57
CA GLU A 58 -3.34 7.17 15.78
C GLU A 58 -4.01 5.93 16.41
N SER A 59 -4.10 4.80 15.71
CA SER A 59 -4.71 3.58 16.27
C SER A 59 -3.77 2.72 17.12
N ALA A 60 -2.52 3.14 17.34
CA ALA A 60 -1.57 2.46 18.23
C ALA A 60 -1.75 2.80 19.73
N ALA A 61 -2.76 3.59 20.11
CA ALA A 61 -2.96 4.07 21.49
C ALA A 61 -3.62 3.05 22.45
N GLY A 62 -3.74 1.77 22.09
CA GLY A 62 -4.31 0.76 22.99
C GLY A 62 -4.08 -0.68 22.53
N GLY A 63 -3.00 -1.31 22.98
CA GLY A 63 -2.76 -2.75 22.79
C GLY A 63 -1.27 -3.07 22.66
N LEU A 64 -0.79 -3.98 23.48
CA LEU A 64 0.62 -4.35 23.70
C LEU A 64 1.21 -5.28 22.62
N ASP A 65 0.78 -5.16 21.37
CA ASP A 65 1.24 -6.06 20.29
C ASP A 65 1.95 -5.27 19.18
N SER A 66 3.19 -5.67 18.93
CA SER A 66 4.30 -4.93 18.32
C SER A 66 4.26 -4.78 16.79
N HIS A 67 3.07 -4.82 16.17
CA HIS A 67 2.87 -4.43 14.77
C HIS A 67 1.63 -3.55 14.69
N GLY A 68 1.75 -2.33 14.15
CA GLY A 68 0.58 -1.47 13.95
C GLY A 68 -0.48 -2.23 13.13
N PRO A 69 -1.77 -2.25 13.53
CA PRO A 69 -2.81 -3.07 12.90
C PRO A 69 -2.91 -2.92 11.38
N LEU A 70 -2.56 -1.73 10.86
CA LEU A 70 -2.56 -1.41 9.45
C LEU A 70 -1.37 -2.01 8.68
N LEU A 71 -0.18 -2.06 9.29
CA LEU A 71 1.00 -2.62 8.64
C LEU A 71 0.85 -4.13 8.46
N GLY A 72 0.36 -4.83 9.50
CA GLY A 72 0.06 -6.26 9.41
C GLY A 72 -0.93 -6.56 8.29
N LEU A 73 -2.04 -5.81 8.22
CA LEU A 73 -3.02 -5.96 7.14
C LEU A 73 -2.42 -5.73 5.75
N VAL A 74 -1.57 -4.70 5.57
CA VAL A 74 -0.89 -4.43 4.29
C VAL A 74 0.04 -5.57 3.92
N GLN A 75 0.73 -6.16 4.89
CA GLN A 75 1.65 -7.27 4.66
C GLN A 75 0.89 -8.54 4.28
N ASP A 76 -0.21 -8.87 4.96
CA ASP A 76 -1.09 -9.98 4.60
C ASP A 76 -1.66 -9.81 3.18
N LEU A 77 -2.12 -8.60 2.84
CA LEU A 77 -2.59 -8.27 1.49
C LEU A 77 -1.48 -8.39 0.44
N ALA A 78 -0.25 -7.99 0.78
CA ALA A 78 0.89 -8.10 -0.11
C ALA A 78 1.26 -9.57 -0.37
N ASP A 79 1.28 -10.41 0.66
CA ASP A 79 1.56 -11.84 0.53
C ASP A 79 0.49 -12.52 -0.33
N VAL A 80 -0.80 -12.23 -0.09
CA VAL A 80 -1.90 -12.70 -0.95
C VAL A 80 -1.70 -12.22 -2.39
N GLY A 81 -1.37 -10.95 -2.59
CA GLY A 81 -1.11 -10.37 -3.91
C GLY A 81 0.04 -11.07 -4.64
N VAL A 82 1.16 -11.33 -3.96
CA VAL A 82 2.31 -12.04 -4.52
C VAL A 82 1.95 -13.47 -4.89
N ILE A 83 1.23 -14.20 -4.02
CA ILE A 83 0.76 -15.56 -4.33
C ILE A 83 -0.12 -15.54 -5.58
N LEU A 84 -1.09 -14.64 -5.66
CA LEU A 84 -1.96 -14.51 -6.84
C LEU A 84 -1.14 -14.21 -8.11
N LEU A 85 -0.14 -13.33 -8.03
CA LEU A 85 0.75 -13.03 -9.14
C LEU A 85 1.57 -14.26 -9.57
N MET A 86 2.08 -15.05 -8.64
CA MET A 86 2.84 -16.27 -8.94
C MET A 86 2.02 -17.37 -9.62
N PHE A 87 0.70 -17.38 -9.46
CA PHE A 87 -0.20 -18.30 -10.15
C PHE A 87 -0.67 -17.79 -11.52
N VAL A 88 -0.68 -16.47 -11.72
CA VAL A 88 -1.13 -15.84 -12.98
C VAL A 88 0.03 -15.68 -13.99
N ALA A 89 1.24 -15.42 -13.50
CA ALA A 89 2.46 -15.32 -14.29
C ALA A 89 2.98 -16.71 -14.72
#